data_AF-A0A379C1Y8-F1
#
_entry.id   AF-A0A379C1Y8-F1
#
_cell.length_a   1.000
_cell.length_b   1.000
_cell.length_c   1.000
_cell.angle_alpha   90.00
_cell.angle_beta   90.00
_cell.angle_gamma   90.00
#
_symmetry.space_group_name_H-M   'P 1'
#
loop_
_entity.id
_entity.type
_entity.pdbx_description
1 polymer ?
#
loop_
_entity_poly.entity_id
_entity_poly.type
_entity_poly.pdbx_seq_one_letter_code
_entity_poly.pdbx_strand_id
1 'polypeptide(L)'
;MNRKKYLIIIRYIFIVLLALFAIIAISSMYIVLKLGSGYYREGMEGFIADIVVRVFMSIVVIIFLIGTFFVRESTKTIVIWWICLIISIVGIFYALRAPILDLAYLNHPQSIKLDYVSFEVDCNHEYIVTHKLKGYTENGDIEIFDINSDTLDIEKEKWKDDENVLANVKYLPHTGVLMSYKTYREKSR
;
A
#
# COMPACT_ATOMS: atom_id res chain seq x y z
N MET A 1 31.92 22.18 -28.31
CA MET A 1 30.68 22.52 -27.55
C MET A 1 31.07 23.37 -26.33
N ASN A 2 30.45 24.53 -26.14
CA ASN A 2 30.93 25.56 -25.20
C ASN A 2 30.61 25.18 -23.74
N ARG A 3 31.63 25.04 -22.87
CA ARG A 3 31.52 24.51 -21.48
C ARG A 3 30.45 25.24 -20.64
N LYS A 4 30.24 26.54 -20.90
CA LYS A 4 29.17 27.35 -20.29
C LYS A 4 27.76 26.95 -20.72
N LYS A 5 27.54 26.63 -22.02
CA LYS A 5 26.22 26.18 -22.51
C LYS A 5 25.86 24.80 -21.95
N TYR A 6 26.85 23.91 -21.82
CA TYR A 6 26.68 22.60 -21.21
C TYR A 6 26.28 22.68 -19.72
N LEU A 7 26.93 23.54 -18.94
CA LEU A 7 26.58 23.78 -17.53
C LEU A 7 25.17 24.36 -17.36
N ILE A 8 24.73 25.24 -18.26
CA ILE A 8 23.38 25.80 -18.25
C ILE A 8 22.34 24.70 -18.52
N ILE A 9 22.58 23.84 -19.52
CA ILE A 9 21.69 22.71 -19.85
C ILE A 9 21.58 21.73 -18.66
N ILE A 10 22.70 21.35 -18.03
CA ILE A 10 22.69 20.49 -16.84
C ILE A 10 21.86 21.10 -15.71
N ARG A 11 22.02 22.41 -15.47
CA ARG A 11 21.26 23.11 -14.42
C ARG A 11 19.75 23.08 -14.70
N TYR A 12 19.33 23.27 -15.96
CA TYR A 12 17.92 23.13 -16.32
C TYR A 12 17.41 21.70 -16.14
N ILE A 13 18.17 20.70 -16.57
CA ILE A 13 17.81 19.28 -16.36
C ILE A 13 17.64 18.98 -14.87
N PHE A 14 18.57 19.45 -14.04
CA PHE A 14 18.50 19.26 -12.59
C PHE A 14 17.26 19.92 -11.97
N ILE A 15 16.94 21.16 -12.38
CA ILE A 15 15.74 21.85 -11.89
C ILE A 15 14.46 21.09 -12.30
N VAL A 16 14.38 20.59 -13.52
CA VAL A 16 13.22 19.81 -14.00
C VAL A 16 13.09 18.50 -13.22
N LEU A 17 14.19 17.78 -12.99
CA LEU A 17 14.19 16.56 -12.17
C LEU A 17 13.75 16.82 -10.73
N LEU A 18 14.23 17.92 -10.13
CA LEU A 18 13.86 18.30 -8.78
C LEU A 18 12.37 18.67 -8.68
N ALA A 19 11.84 19.39 -9.68
CA ALA A 19 10.42 19.70 -9.76
C ALA A 19 9.56 18.44 -9.92
N LEU A 20 9.97 17.50 -10.79
CA LEU A 20 9.30 16.20 -10.95
C LEU A 20 9.28 15.40 -9.64
N PHE A 21 10.42 15.34 -8.95
CA PHE A 21 10.52 14.66 -7.66
C PHE A 21 9.61 15.31 -6.62
N ALA A 22 9.57 16.64 -6.56
CA ALA A 22 8.68 17.37 -5.64
C ALA A 22 7.20 17.06 -5.92
N ILE A 23 6.79 17.01 -7.18
CA ILE A 23 5.42 16.65 -7.57
C ILE A 23 5.10 15.21 -7.12
N ILE A 24 5.99 14.25 -7.41
CA ILE A 24 5.82 12.85 -6.99
C ILE A 24 5.71 12.75 -5.47
N ALA A 25 6.53 13.48 -4.72
CA ALA A 25 6.51 13.48 -3.27
C ALA A 25 5.19 14.05 -2.71
N ILE A 26 4.71 15.17 -3.25
CA ILE A 26 3.43 15.77 -2.84
C ILE A 26 2.27 14.83 -3.13
N SER A 27 2.21 14.24 -4.33
CA SER A 27 1.17 13.28 -4.70
C SER A 27 1.20 12.03 -3.83
N SER A 28 2.39 11.50 -3.55
CA SER A 28 2.55 10.32 -2.68
C SER A 28 2.12 10.62 -1.24
N MET A 29 2.49 11.79 -0.71
CA MET A 29 2.04 12.23 0.62
C MET A 29 0.52 12.39 0.70
N TYR A 30 -0.11 12.94 -0.33
CA TYR A 30 -1.57 13.02 -0.40
C TYR A 30 -2.23 11.64 -0.30
N ILE A 31 -1.70 10.64 -1.02
CA ILE A 31 -2.19 9.26 -0.97
C ILE A 31 -1.98 8.63 0.41
N VAL A 32 -0.81 8.82 1.03
CA VAL A 32 -0.52 8.34 2.39
C VAL A 32 -1.49 8.93 3.41
N LEU A 33 -1.78 10.22 3.32
CA LEU A 33 -2.74 10.87 4.21
C LEU A 33 -4.15 10.31 4.02
N LYS A 34 -4.55 10.05 2.77
CA LYS A 34 -5.85 9.45 2.47
C LYS A 34 -5.97 8.01 3.00
N LEU A 35 -4.93 7.19 2.83
CA LEU A 35 -4.80 5.88 3.47
C LEU A 35 -4.92 5.96 5.00
N GLY A 36 -4.25 6.93 5.62
CA GLY A 36 -4.31 7.17 7.06
C GLY A 36 -5.71 7.57 7.56
N SER A 37 -6.48 8.27 6.73
CA SER A 37 -7.88 8.63 7.01
C SER A 37 -8.90 7.53 6.68
N GLY A 38 -8.46 6.33 6.31
CA GLY A 38 -9.36 5.21 6.02
C GLY A 38 -9.96 5.20 4.61
N TYR A 39 -9.33 5.89 3.65
CA TYR A 39 -9.70 5.91 2.23
C TYR A 39 -8.63 5.22 1.36
N TYR A 40 -8.99 4.82 0.14
CA TYR A 40 -8.10 4.10 -0.79
C TYR A 40 -7.52 2.81 -0.21
N ARG A 41 -8.35 2.01 0.46
CA ARG A 41 -7.97 0.68 0.96
C ARG A 41 -8.52 -0.46 0.10
N GLU A 42 -9.59 -0.19 -0.65
CA GLU A 42 -10.27 -1.16 -1.50
C GLU A 42 -10.12 -0.86 -2.99
N GLY A 43 -10.38 -1.90 -3.79
CA GLY A 43 -10.47 -1.84 -5.24
C GLY A 43 -9.14 -1.52 -5.92
N MET A 44 -9.26 -1.08 -7.17
CA MET A 44 -8.10 -0.66 -7.96
C MET A 44 -7.39 0.54 -7.33
N GLU A 45 -8.14 1.43 -6.67
CA GLU A 45 -7.57 2.60 -5.99
C GLU A 45 -6.67 2.18 -4.81
N GLY A 46 -7.09 1.19 -4.03
CA GLY A 46 -6.27 0.62 -2.95
C GLY A 46 -5.00 -0.05 -3.45
N PHE A 47 -5.08 -0.79 -4.55
CA PHE A 47 -3.91 -1.39 -5.18
C PHE A 47 -2.92 -0.33 -5.69
N ILE A 48 -3.41 0.72 -6.36
CA ILE A 48 -2.57 1.83 -6.83
C ILE A 48 -1.94 2.55 -5.65
N ALA A 49 -2.69 2.80 -4.57
CA ALA A 49 -2.19 3.45 -3.39
C ALA A 49 -1.06 2.64 -2.72
N ASP A 50 -1.24 1.32 -2.56
CA ASP A 50 -0.22 0.42 -2.02
C ASP A 50 1.08 0.45 -2.87
N ILE A 51 0.96 0.38 -4.20
CA ILE A 51 2.11 0.52 -5.11
C ILE A 51 2.83 1.86 -4.92
N VAL A 52 2.08 2.96 -4.93
CA VAL A 52 2.65 4.31 -4.85
C VAL A 52 3.44 4.48 -3.54
N VAL A 53 2.90 4.03 -2.42
CA VAL A 53 3.58 4.11 -1.12
C VAL A 53 4.87 3.29 -1.12
N ARG A 54 4.83 2.05 -1.60
CA ARG A 54 6.01 1.16 -1.63
C ARG A 54 7.11 1.69 -2.56
N VAL A 55 6.73 2.19 -3.74
CA VAL A 55 7.67 2.79 -4.70
C VAL A 55 8.26 4.08 -4.13
N PHE A 56 7.45 4.95 -3.54
CA PHE A 56 7.91 6.19 -2.94
C PHE A 56 8.93 5.92 -1.82
N MET A 57 8.63 5.00 -0.90
CA MET A 57 9.56 4.61 0.16
C MET A 57 10.87 4.03 -0.39
N SER A 58 10.79 3.24 -1.46
CA SER A 58 11.96 2.69 -2.14
C SER A 58 12.85 3.80 -2.73
N ILE A 59 12.24 4.81 -3.36
CA ILE A 59 12.97 5.96 -3.91
C ILE A 59 13.64 6.77 -2.79
N VAL A 60 12.95 7.01 -1.68
CA VAL A 60 13.52 7.72 -0.51
C VAL A 60 14.76 7.00 0.02
N VAL A 61 14.69 5.67 0.17
CA VAL A 61 15.84 4.85 0.61
C VAL A 61 17.00 4.95 -0.38
N ILE A 62 16.74 4.89 -1.69
CA ILE A 62 17.78 5.02 -2.72
C ILE A 62 18.45 6.40 -2.66
N ILE A 63 17.67 7.48 -2.56
CA ILE A 63 18.20 8.85 -2.45
C ILE A 63 19.07 9.00 -1.19
N PHE A 64 18.63 8.44 -0.06
CA PHE A 64 19.39 8.46 1.17
C PHE A 64 20.72 7.69 1.04
N LEU A 65 20.72 6.52 0.39
CA LEU A 65 21.93 5.75 0.12
C LEU A 65 22.90 6.50 -0.80
N ILE A 66 22.39 7.17 -1.84
CA ILE A 66 23.21 7.99 -2.74
C ILE A 66 23.82 9.17 -1.97
N GLY A 67 23.03 9.88 -1.16
CA GLY A 67 23.51 11.00 -0.36
C GLY A 67 24.63 10.59 0.60
N THR A 68 24.42 9.48 1.33
CA THR A 68 25.43 8.95 2.27
C THR A 68 26.69 8.41 1.58
N PHE A 69 26.59 7.98 0.32
CA PHE A 69 27.75 7.54 -0.46
C PHE A 69 28.77 8.68 -0.68
N PHE A 70 28.30 9.92 -0.89
CA PHE A 70 29.16 11.08 -1.14
C PHE A 70 29.78 11.66 0.14
N VAL A 71 29.15 11.44 1.31
CA VAL A 71 29.59 11.99 2.61
C VAL A 71 30.56 11.05 3.33
N ARG A 72 30.84 9.86 2.79
CA ARG A 72 31.72 8.89 3.46
C ARG A 72 33.19 9.32 3.36
N GLU A 73 33.87 9.34 4.50
CA GLU A 73 35.30 9.71 4.57
C GLU A 73 36.22 8.55 4.96
N SER A 74 35.69 7.50 5.61
CA SER A 74 36.47 6.38 6.18
C SER A 74 36.19 5.04 5.48
N THR A 75 37.21 4.18 5.42
CA THR A 75 37.09 2.79 4.94
C THR A 75 36.09 1.97 5.74
N LYS A 76 35.97 2.21 7.06
CA LYS A 76 34.94 1.59 7.89
C LYS A 76 33.53 2.00 7.45
N THR A 77 33.35 3.28 7.14
CA THR A 77 32.08 3.83 6.63
C THR A 77 31.72 3.25 5.26
N ILE A 78 32.72 2.97 4.40
CA ILE A 78 32.50 2.29 3.12
C ILE A 78 31.95 0.87 3.32
N VAL A 79 32.53 0.09 4.25
CA VAL A 79 32.06 -1.27 4.54
C VAL A 79 30.62 -1.26 5.08
N ILE A 80 30.32 -0.38 6.04
CA ILE A 80 28.96 -0.21 6.59
C ILE A 80 27.98 0.19 5.48
N TRP A 81 28.37 1.09 4.60
CA TRP A 81 27.53 1.53 3.49
C TRP A 81 27.17 0.37 2.54
N TRP A 82 28.11 -0.52 2.22
CA TRP A 82 27.82 -1.70 1.40
C TRP A 82 26.85 -2.67 2.07
N ILE A 83 26.97 -2.87 3.39
CA ILE A 83 26.02 -3.68 4.16
C ILE A 83 24.62 -3.06 4.06
N CYS A 84 24.50 -1.75 4.30
CA CYS A 84 23.23 -1.03 4.17
C CYS A 84 22.67 -1.11 2.74
N LEU A 85 23.51 -1.02 1.71
CA LEU A 85 23.07 -1.16 0.32
C LEU A 85 22.44 -2.53 0.06
N ILE A 86 23.11 -3.60 0.47
CA ILE A 86 22.61 -4.98 0.27
C ILE A 86 21.28 -5.17 1.00
N ILE A 87 21.19 -4.74 2.27
CA ILE A 87 19.96 -4.82 3.05
C ILE A 87 18.82 -4.04 2.37
N SER A 88 19.10 -2.82 1.89
CA SER A 88 18.10 -2.00 1.20
C SER A 88 17.63 -2.61 -0.11
N ILE A 89 18.53 -3.21 -0.91
CA ILE A 89 18.14 -3.91 -2.15
C ILE A 89 17.18 -5.06 -1.83
N VAL A 90 17.50 -5.85 -0.81
CA VAL A 90 16.64 -6.96 -0.35
C VAL A 90 15.31 -6.42 0.17
N GLY A 91 15.32 -5.36 0.97
CA GLY A 91 14.11 -4.72 1.50
C GLY A 91 13.20 -4.18 0.40
N ILE A 92 13.76 -3.48 -0.59
CA ILE A 92 13.01 -2.96 -1.75
C ILE A 92 12.43 -4.11 -2.57
N PHE A 93 13.19 -5.19 -2.79
CA PHE A 93 12.69 -6.36 -3.49
C PHE A 93 11.46 -6.94 -2.77
N TYR A 94 11.53 -7.18 -1.46
CA TYR A 94 10.39 -7.69 -0.71
C TYR A 94 9.21 -6.71 -0.67
N ALA A 95 9.48 -5.41 -0.55
CA ALA A 95 8.44 -4.39 -0.58
C ALA A 95 7.66 -4.41 -1.89
N LEU A 96 8.34 -4.50 -3.04
CA LEU A 96 7.74 -4.45 -4.37
C LEU A 96 7.25 -5.81 -4.89
N ARG A 97 7.73 -6.92 -4.31
CA ARG A 97 7.37 -8.28 -4.76
C ARG A 97 5.86 -8.52 -4.75
N ALA A 98 5.19 -8.17 -3.67
CA ALA A 98 3.75 -8.41 -3.51
C ALA A 98 2.91 -7.75 -4.62
N PRO A 99 3.00 -6.42 -4.85
CA PRO A 99 2.21 -5.79 -5.91
C PRO A 99 2.58 -6.28 -7.31
N ILE A 100 3.85 -6.63 -7.56
CA ILE A 100 4.28 -7.18 -8.85
C ILE A 100 3.61 -8.53 -9.13
N LEU A 101 3.55 -9.42 -8.12
CA LEU A 101 2.90 -10.73 -8.26
C LEU A 101 1.39 -10.58 -8.48
N ASP A 102 0.78 -9.58 -7.84
CA ASP A 102 -0.65 -9.32 -7.97
C ASP A 102 -1.08 -8.73 -9.31
N LEU A 103 -0.14 -8.25 -10.15
CA LEU A 103 -0.46 -7.83 -11.52
C LEU A 103 -1.17 -8.93 -12.32
N ALA A 104 -0.83 -10.20 -12.07
CA ALA A 104 -1.47 -11.35 -12.72
C ALA A 104 -2.92 -11.59 -12.24
N TYR A 105 -3.28 -11.07 -11.06
CA TYR A 105 -4.57 -11.30 -10.40
C TYR A 105 -5.53 -10.11 -10.56
N LEU A 106 -5.13 -9.01 -11.20
CA LEU A 106 -6.00 -7.83 -11.38
C LEU A 106 -7.28 -8.14 -12.17
N ASN A 107 -7.17 -8.96 -13.21
CA ASN A 107 -8.34 -9.36 -14.03
C ASN A 107 -9.12 -10.52 -13.43
N HIS A 108 -8.45 -11.35 -12.63
CA HIS A 108 -9.02 -12.54 -11.99
C HIS A 108 -8.58 -12.61 -10.52
N PRO A 109 -9.16 -11.75 -9.65
CA PRO A 109 -8.81 -11.75 -8.25
C PRO A 109 -9.22 -13.07 -7.59
N GLN A 110 -8.49 -13.46 -6.55
CA GLN A 110 -8.81 -14.66 -5.79
C GLN A 110 -10.11 -14.44 -5.01
N SER A 111 -10.95 -15.46 -4.93
CA SER A 111 -12.23 -15.40 -4.21
C SER A 111 -12.24 -16.28 -2.99
N ILE A 112 -12.82 -15.79 -1.90
CA ILE A 112 -13.07 -16.55 -0.68
C ILE A 112 -14.47 -16.27 -0.16
N LYS A 113 -15.07 -17.27 0.48
CA LYS A 113 -16.33 -17.13 1.21
C LYS A 113 -16.03 -16.94 2.68
N LEU A 114 -16.75 -16.02 3.29
CA LEU A 114 -16.64 -15.70 4.70
C LEU A 114 -18.01 -15.86 5.36
N ASP A 115 -17.99 -16.51 6.51
CA ASP A 115 -19.13 -16.72 7.40
C ASP A 115 -18.98 -15.84 8.64
N TYR A 116 -20.10 -15.49 9.29
CA TYR A 116 -20.16 -14.61 10.47
C TYR A 116 -19.36 -13.32 10.29
N VAL A 117 -19.69 -12.58 9.22
CA VAL A 117 -18.95 -11.38 8.83
C VAL A 117 -19.25 -10.23 9.80
N SER A 118 -18.20 -9.62 10.34
CA SER A 118 -18.27 -8.42 11.18
C SER A 118 -17.55 -7.23 10.53
N PHE A 119 -18.06 -6.05 10.86
CA PHE A 119 -17.55 -4.76 10.38
C PHE A 119 -17.05 -3.96 11.58
N GLU A 120 -15.74 -3.80 11.67
CA GLU A 120 -15.08 -3.27 12.87
C GLU A 120 -14.27 -2.01 12.57
N VAL A 121 -14.23 -1.12 13.56
CA VAL A 121 -13.28 0.00 13.59
C VAL A 121 -12.18 -0.42 14.56
N ASP A 122 -10.95 -0.46 14.07
CA ASP A 122 -9.78 -0.68 14.89
C ASP A 122 -9.05 0.66 15.08
N CYS A 123 -9.14 1.16 16.32
CA CYS A 123 -8.53 2.40 16.80
C CYS A 123 -7.23 2.14 17.59
N ASN A 124 -6.55 1.00 17.39
CA ASN A 124 -5.36 0.61 18.17
C ASN A 124 -4.19 1.60 18.13
N HIS A 125 -4.20 2.58 17.21
CA HIS A 125 -3.20 3.64 17.16
C HIS A 125 -3.92 4.99 17.22
N GLU A 126 -3.58 5.84 18.20
CA GLU A 126 -4.21 7.15 18.48
C GLU A 126 -4.35 8.09 17.26
N TYR A 127 -3.70 7.78 16.14
CA TYR A 127 -3.64 8.59 14.92
C TYR A 127 -4.03 7.86 13.63
N ILE A 128 -4.45 6.58 13.68
CA ILE A 128 -4.86 5.82 12.48
C ILE A 128 -6.15 5.07 12.76
N VAL A 129 -7.22 5.46 12.07
CA VAL A 129 -8.48 4.73 12.08
C VAL A 129 -8.44 3.69 10.96
N THR A 130 -8.45 2.41 11.32
CA THR A 130 -8.53 1.32 10.33
C THR A 130 -9.91 0.70 10.38
N HIS A 131 -10.55 0.59 9.22
CA HIS A 131 -11.85 -0.05 9.08
C HIS A 131 -11.61 -1.45 8.51
N LYS A 132 -12.24 -2.47 9.11
CA LYS A 132 -11.95 -3.87 8.80
C LYS A 132 -13.24 -4.66 8.57
N LEU A 133 -13.20 -5.50 7.55
CA LEU A 133 -14.13 -6.60 7.33
C LEU A 133 -13.46 -7.86 7.85
N LYS A 134 -14.09 -8.52 8.82
CA LYS A 134 -13.61 -9.79 9.37
C LYS A 134 -14.63 -10.89 9.12
N GLY A 135 -14.18 -12.12 8.93
CA GLY A 135 -15.06 -13.27 8.86
C GLY A 135 -14.28 -14.57 8.93
N TYR A 136 -15.01 -15.68 9.04
CA TYR A 136 -14.44 -17.01 9.14
C TYR A 136 -14.50 -17.70 7.78
N THR A 137 -13.43 -18.35 7.39
CA THR A 137 -13.40 -19.20 6.19
C THR A 137 -14.14 -20.52 6.45
N GLU A 138 -14.39 -21.29 5.37
CA GLU A 138 -14.97 -22.64 5.48
C GLU A 138 -14.15 -23.59 6.39
N ASN A 139 -12.85 -23.31 6.59
CA ASN A 139 -11.97 -24.09 7.47
C ASN A 139 -11.98 -23.60 8.93
N GLY A 140 -12.68 -22.51 9.24
CA GLY A 140 -12.70 -21.87 10.56
C GLY A 140 -11.55 -20.87 10.79
N ASP A 141 -10.69 -20.62 9.81
CA ASP A 141 -9.64 -19.59 9.90
C ASP A 141 -10.26 -18.19 9.81
N ILE A 142 -9.71 -17.22 10.57
CA ILE A 142 -10.16 -15.82 10.54
C ILE A 142 -9.42 -15.09 9.44
N GLU A 143 -10.18 -14.45 8.54
CA GLU A 143 -9.65 -13.56 7.52
C GLU A 143 -10.09 -12.11 7.79
N ILE A 144 -9.19 -11.17 7.52
CA ILE A 144 -9.35 -9.76 7.83
C ILE A 144 -8.94 -8.94 6.61
N PHE A 145 -9.86 -8.11 6.12
CA PHE A 145 -9.64 -7.21 5.00
C PHE A 145 -9.79 -5.76 5.44
N ASP A 146 -8.86 -4.92 5.03
CA ASP A 146 -8.98 -3.48 5.20
C ASP A 146 -10.03 -2.94 4.24
N ILE A 147 -10.93 -2.12 4.77
CA ILE A 147 -12.04 -1.49 4.03
C ILE A 147 -11.99 0.03 4.12
N ASN A 148 -12.72 0.68 3.22
CA ASN A 148 -12.92 2.12 3.23
C ASN A 148 -13.91 2.52 4.34
N SER A 149 -13.78 3.75 4.86
CA SER A 149 -14.74 4.31 5.83
C SER A 149 -16.18 4.25 5.32
N ASP A 150 -16.41 4.69 4.08
CA ASP A 150 -17.74 4.74 3.49
C ASP A 150 -18.36 3.33 3.34
N THR A 151 -17.54 2.34 3.00
CA THR A 151 -17.95 0.92 2.93
C THR A 151 -18.44 0.44 4.30
N LEU A 152 -17.70 0.77 5.36
CA LEU A 152 -18.06 0.39 6.72
C LEU A 152 -19.41 0.97 7.12
N ASP A 153 -19.63 2.27 6.88
CA ASP A 153 -20.86 2.95 7.27
C ASP A 153 -22.08 2.35 6.55
N ILE A 154 -21.95 2.08 5.25
CA ILE A 154 -23.02 1.47 4.44
C ILE A 154 -23.35 0.06 4.93
N GLU A 155 -22.35 -0.80 5.13
CA GLU A 155 -22.58 -2.19 5.49
C GLU A 155 -23.01 -2.35 6.95
N LYS A 156 -22.53 -1.50 7.87
CA LYS A 156 -23.04 -1.47 9.26
C LYS A 156 -24.51 -1.09 9.33
N GLU A 157 -24.94 -0.08 8.56
CA GLU A 157 -26.35 0.30 8.55
C GLU A 157 -27.22 -0.80 7.91
N LYS A 158 -26.72 -1.44 6.86
CA LYS A 158 -27.41 -2.52 6.15
C LYS A 158 -27.65 -3.77 7.01
N TRP A 159 -26.72 -4.12 7.90
CA TRP A 159 -26.75 -5.34 8.70
C TRP A 159 -26.87 -5.10 10.21
N LYS A 160 -27.34 -3.93 10.61
CA LYS A 160 -27.40 -3.48 12.01
C LYS A 160 -28.04 -4.49 12.99
N ASP A 161 -29.02 -5.27 12.51
CA ASP A 161 -29.79 -6.23 13.30
C ASP A 161 -29.50 -7.70 12.92
N ASP A 162 -28.45 -7.97 12.14
CA ASP A 162 -28.15 -9.30 11.60
C ASP A 162 -26.74 -9.77 11.97
N GLU A 163 -26.68 -10.80 12.82
CA GLU A 163 -25.40 -11.40 13.25
C GLU A 163 -24.93 -12.51 12.30
N ASN A 164 -25.78 -12.97 11.37
CA ASN A 164 -25.51 -14.11 10.48
C ASN A 164 -25.32 -13.65 9.03
N VAL A 165 -24.35 -12.75 8.84
CA VAL A 165 -23.97 -12.21 7.53
C VAL A 165 -22.89 -13.08 6.90
N LEU A 166 -23.09 -13.43 5.63
CA LEU A 166 -22.11 -14.11 4.79
C LEU A 166 -21.54 -13.10 3.78
N ALA A 167 -20.28 -13.29 3.35
CA ALA A 167 -19.70 -12.51 2.28
C ALA A 167 -18.94 -13.36 1.27
N ASN A 168 -19.17 -13.07 -0.01
CA ASN A 168 -18.27 -13.48 -1.08
C ASN A 168 -17.29 -12.34 -1.31
N VAL A 169 -16.02 -12.59 -1.02
CA VAL A 169 -14.94 -11.61 -1.12
C VAL A 169 -14.02 -11.96 -2.28
N LYS A 170 -13.59 -10.95 -3.02
CA LYS A 170 -12.52 -11.05 -4.02
C LYS A 170 -11.37 -10.14 -3.62
N TYR A 171 -10.15 -10.64 -3.65
CA TYR A 171 -8.96 -9.93 -3.18
C TYR A 171 -7.72 -10.28 -4.01
N LEU A 172 -6.68 -9.47 -3.86
CA LEU A 172 -5.36 -9.71 -4.43
C LEU A 172 -4.51 -10.52 -3.44
N PRO A 173 -4.04 -11.72 -3.81
CA PRO A 173 -3.52 -12.68 -2.84
C PRO A 173 -2.18 -12.32 -2.20
N HIS A 174 -1.37 -11.45 -2.80
CA HIS A 174 -0.06 -11.11 -2.25
C HIS A 174 -0.06 -9.80 -1.45
N THR A 175 -0.88 -8.83 -1.84
CA THR A 175 -1.05 -7.53 -1.18
C THR A 175 -2.19 -7.54 -0.16
N GLY A 176 -3.15 -8.47 -0.28
CA GLY A 176 -4.34 -8.54 0.58
C GLY A 176 -5.40 -7.48 0.26
N VAL A 177 -5.24 -6.71 -0.81
CA VAL A 177 -6.18 -5.64 -1.18
C VAL A 177 -7.53 -6.25 -1.55
N LEU A 178 -8.58 -5.79 -0.87
CA LEU A 178 -9.96 -6.16 -1.15
C LEU A 178 -10.40 -5.55 -2.49
N MET A 179 -10.65 -6.36 -3.52
CA MET A 179 -11.05 -5.88 -4.85
C MET A 179 -12.55 -5.67 -4.97
N SER A 180 -13.35 -6.56 -4.39
CA SER A 180 -14.79 -6.43 -4.33
C SER A 180 -15.35 -7.37 -3.28
N TYR A 181 -16.51 -7.05 -2.72
CA TYR A 181 -17.24 -7.91 -1.80
C TYR A 181 -18.71 -7.94 -2.16
N LYS A 182 -19.40 -9.00 -1.74
CA LYS A 182 -20.85 -9.09 -1.79
C LYS A 182 -21.35 -9.80 -0.55
N THR A 183 -22.04 -9.06 0.30
CA THR A 183 -22.67 -9.56 1.52
C THR A 183 -24.09 -10.04 1.27
N TYR A 184 -24.50 -11.08 1.98
CA TYR A 184 -25.84 -11.66 1.89
C TYR A 184 -26.18 -12.41 3.18
N ARG A 185 -27.48 -12.55 3.45
CA ARG A 185 -27.98 -13.31 4.59
C ARG A 185 -27.85 -14.81 4.33
N GLU A 186 -27.47 -15.56 5.35
CA GLU A 186 -27.66 -17.00 5.34
C GLU A 186 -29.17 -17.32 5.30
N LYS A 187 -29.67 -17.93 4.22
CA LYS A 187 -31.07 -18.36 4.20
C LYS A 187 -31.25 -19.40 5.30
N SER A 188 -32.04 -19.06 6.31
CA SER A 188 -32.51 -20.00 7.33
C SER A 188 -33.12 -21.21 6.61
N ARG A 189 -32.47 -22.37 6.73
CA ARG A 189 -32.98 -23.66 6.26
C ARG A 189 -34.17 -24.08 7.11
#